data_AF-F0HAS0-F1
#
_entry.id   AF-F0HAS0-F1
#
_cell.length_a   1.000
_cell.length_b   1.000
_cell.length_c   1.000
_cell.angle_alpha   90.00
_cell.angle_beta   90.00
_cell.angle_gamma   90.00
#
_symmetry.space_group_name_H-M   'P 1'
#
loop_
_entity.id
_entity.type
_entity.pdbx_description
1 polymer ?
#
loop_
_entity_poly.entity_id
_entity_poly.type
_entity_poly.pdbx_seq_one_letter_code
_entity_poly.pdbx_strand_id
1 'polypeptide(L)'
;MATKIKPVRCPNCGSGKHIQLDEKRYRCRNCGTEYYLDDDDININVNHHFDYDTRRPKYTAAGSSFENATYRWFLVGFLIVGLFLFLLNTCDHATGSLLSGDKDSVEVHDNYTALVPMLHKGRPCFFYLCERRFGYGYMQKKDKPDGLYYGFRDASTGEVLADKLLISKDDDEKRGSSFNLYAASIAYFHQAGRWYMAVPKRFIYVINPDTLGMTNVSKTIFAGKKAMETGMSWVELIDRSSGEGFKVTNNLAETYYFFPATGRLYTEDAFAFASKLTPAELNGEVRDSVCYRLEKVNASSSTSSGGKYRIWRIQYKFHLGDPQDADFLRTDVRKDNYDEGKRLVGFQPISDWFSAFDAQIVYQDNRYILIAYHPNIDDDATTVFQLRDTRGRIVWTQAPEIRIEVNGTIRGDKRIWLRGTRRYSSKSDEDYCYSLDLRKGTWVCHYLFPTEYKIAE
;
A
#
# COMPACT_ATOMS: atom_id res chain seq x y z
N MET A 1 -35.58 16.53 37.70
CA MET A 1 -34.98 15.46 36.87
C MET A 1 -33.67 15.98 36.32
N ALA A 2 -32.56 15.31 36.60
CA ALA A 2 -31.22 15.79 36.21
C ALA A 2 -30.99 15.57 34.71
N THR A 3 -30.78 16.65 33.97
CA THR A 3 -30.41 16.63 32.55
C THR A 3 -29.05 15.97 32.40
N LYS A 4 -29.01 14.70 31.98
CA LYS A 4 -27.76 14.02 31.60
C LYS A 4 -27.29 14.60 30.26
N ILE A 5 -26.38 15.57 30.31
CA ILE A 5 -25.68 16.05 29.12
C ILE A 5 -24.85 14.88 28.57
N LYS A 6 -25.28 14.27 27.46
CA LYS A 6 -24.46 13.30 26.74
C LYS A 6 -23.35 14.07 26.01
N PRO A 7 -22.09 13.65 26.09
CA PRO A 7 -21.02 14.31 25.34
C PRO A 7 -21.26 14.16 23.83
N VAL A 8 -21.21 15.29 23.12
CA VAL A 8 -21.31 15.35 21.66
C VAL A 8 -20.08 14.65 21.06
N ARG A 9 -20.32 13.52 20.39
CA ARG A 9 -19.28 12.74 19.71
C ARG A 9 -19.45 12.85 18.21
N CYS A 10 -18.32 12.93 17.51
CA CYS A 10 -18.33 12.91 16.05
C CYS A 10 -18.95 11.61 15.55
N PRO A 11 -19.97 11.66 14.67
CA PRO A 11 -20.63 10.47 14.14
C PRO A 11 -19.68 9.64 13.26
N ASN A 12 -18.65 10.26 12.68
CA ASN A 12 -17.73 9.59 11.77
C ASN A 12 -16.60 8.81 12.48
N CYS A 13 -16.01 9.39 13.54
CA CYS A 13 -14.85 8.79 14.23
C CYS A 13 -15.06 8.53 15.73
N GLY A 14 -16.22 8.87 16.29
CA GLY A 14 -16.54 8.71 17.71
C GLY A 14 -15.78 9.65 18.65
N SER A 15 -14.91 10.53 18.14
CA SER A 15 -14.13 11.48 18.93
C SER A 15 -15.04 12.48 19.65
N GLY A 16 -14.78 12.72 20.93
CA GLY A 16 -15.41 13.81 21.70
C GLY A 16 -14.74 15.18 21.50
N LYS A 17 -13.67 15.27 20.69
CA LYS A 17 -12.97 16.54 20.42
C LYS A 17 -13.60 17.24 19.23
N HIS A 18 -14.24 18.38 19.48
CA HIS A 18 -14.88 19.19 18.44
C HIS A 18 -14.68 20.69 18.66
N ILE A 19 -14.87 21.46 17.60
CA ILE A 19 -15.04 22.92 17.63
C ILE A 19 -16.52 23.16 17.33
N GLN A 20 -17.19 23.93 18.15
CA GLN A 20 -18.52 24.42 17.83
C GLN A 20 -18.35 25.57 16.83
N LEU A 21 -18.94 25.42 15.65
CA LEU A 21 -18.94 26.47 14.62
C LEU A 21 -20.12 27.40 14.83
N ASP A 22 -21.31 26.83 15.07
CA ASP A 22 -22.57 27.55 15.34
C ASP A 22 -23.36 26.81 16.44
N GLU A 23 -24.53 27.33 16.86
CA GLU A 23 -25.35 26.74 17.94
C GLU A 23 -25.61 25.23 17.77
N LYS A 24 -25.82 24.78 16.52
CA LYS A 24 -26.08 23.37 16.19
C LYS A 24 -25.01 22.70 15.32
N ARG A 25 -23.94 23.41 14.92
CA ARG A 25 -22.92 22.91 13.97
C ARG A 25 -21.57 22.69 14.66
N TYR A 26 -20.97 21.54 14.42
CA TYR A 26 -19.71 21.12 15.04
C TYR A 26 -18.73 20.58 14.01
N ARG A 27 -17.43 20.87 14.18
CA ARG A 27 -16.32 20.28 13.41
C ARG A 27 -15.48 19.38 14.30
N CYS A 28 -15.27 18.12 13.91
CA CYS A 28 -14.41 17.20 14.65
C CYS A 28 -12.93 17.59 14.48
N ARG A 29 -12.22 17.79 15.60
CA ARG A 29 -10.76 18.06 15.57
C ARG A 29 -9.94 16.81 15.22
N ASN A 30 -10.53 15.62 15.21
CA ASN A 30 -9.80 14.37 15.00
C ASN A 30 -9.85 13.87 13.55
N CYS A 31 -10.98 14.04 12.86
CA CYS A 31 -11.14 13.58 11.48
C CYS A 31 -11.63 14.69 10.53
N GLY A 32 -11.73 15.93 11.00
CA GLY A 32 -12.18 17.08 10.20
C GLY A 32 -13.69 17.11 9.91
N THR A 33 -14.44 16.02 10.18
CA THR A 33 -15.87 15.93 9.83
C THR A 33 -16.70 17.00 10.52
N GLU A 34 -17.47 17.75 9.74
CA GLU A 34 -18.51 18.63 10.23
C GLU A 34 -19.86 17.90 10.34
N TYR A 35 -20.62 18.18 11.39
CA TYR A 35 -21.90 17.54 11.68
C TYR A 35 -22.80 18.48 12.48
N TYR A 36 -24.11 18.29 12.34
CA TYR A 36 -25.13 19.09 13.02
C TYR A 36 -25.84 18.26 14.10
N LEU A 37 -26.24 18.91 15.19
CA LEU A 37 -27.14 18.35 16.19
C LEU A 37 -28.55 18.83 15.86
N ASP A 38 -29.39 17.92 15.38
CA ASP A 38 -30.82 18.16 15.24
C ASP A 38 -31.54 17.64 16.50
N ASP A 39 -32.48 18.42 17.03
CA ASP A 39 -33.14 18.14 18.32
C ASP A 39 -34.35 17.19 18.16
N ASP A 40 -34.72 16.84 16.93
CA ASP A 40 -35.81 15.91 16.63
C ASP A 40 -35.27 14.58 16.05
N ASP A 41 -35.91 13.47 16.44
CA ASP A 41 -35.48 12.08 16.20
C ASP A 41 -35.02 11.76 14.75
N ILE A 42 -33.77 11.26 14.65
CA ILE A 42 -33.17 10.41 13.60
C ILE A 42 -33.40 10.88 12.13
N ASN A 43 -32.75 11.98 11.73
CA ASN A 43 -32.09 12.06 10.41
C ASN A 43 -31.04 13.17 10.39
N ILE A 44 -29.74 12.81 10.51
CA ILE A 44 -28.64 13.78 10.37
C ILE A 44 -28.54 14.15 8.88
N ASN A 45 -29.15 15.28 8.49
CA ASN A 45 -28.90 15.90 7.20
C ASN A 45 -27.57 16.67 7.26
N VAL A 46 -26.55 16.09 6.62
CA VAL A 46 -25.27 16.77 6.39
C VAL A 46 -25.44 17.63 5.14
N ASN A 47 -25.53 18.95 5.32
CA ASN A 47 -25.55 19.89 4.21
C ASN A 47 -24.15 20.51 4.05
N HIS A 48 -23.64 20.49 2.82
CA HIS A 48 -22.29 20.97 2.50
C HIS A 48 -22.38 22.42 1.99
N HIS A 49 -21.98 23.38 2.83
CA HIS A 49 -21.67 24.74 2.38
C HIS A 49 -20.27 25.10 2.86
N PHE A 50 -19.39 25.40 1.91
CA PHE A 50 -18.00 25.78 2.15
C PHE A 50 -17.84 27.27 1.87
N ASP A 51 -17.76 28.08 2.93
CA ASP A 51 -17.17 29.41 2.83
C ASP A 51 -15.66 29.28 3.00
N TYR A 52 -14.93 29.53 1.92
CA TYR A 52 -13.48 29.68 1.96
C TYR A 52 -13.15 31.01 2.64
N ASP A 53 -12.74 30.98 3.92
CA ASP A 53 -11.99 32.10 4.49
C ASP A 53 -10.61 32.10 3.82
N THR A 54 -10.42 32.98 2.84
CA THR A 54 -9.18 33.21 2.10
C THR A 54 -8.15 33.92 2.98
N ARG A 55 -7.82 33.35 4.15
CA ARG A 55 -6.65 33.77 4.92
C ARG A 55 -5.45 32.95 4.48
N ARG A 56 -4.77 33.47 3.47
CA ARG A 56 -3.36 33.14 3.21
C ARG A 56 -2.58 33.30 4.53
N PRO A 57 -1.72 32.34 4.93
CA PRO A 57 -0.76 32.59 5.98
C PRO A 57 0.18 33.71 5.50
N LYS A 58 0.07 34.89 6.09
CA LYS A 58 1.14 35.89 5.96
C LYS A 58 2.32 35.35 6.75
N TYR A 59 3.36 34.92 6.03
CA TYR A 59 4.72 34.88 6.53
C TYR A 59 5.02 36.23 7.18
N THR A 60 5.15 36.26 8.50
CA THR A 60 5.66 37.42 9.22
C THR A 60 7.17 37.29 9.24
N ALA A 61 7.82 38.09 8.40
CA ALA A 61 9.24 38.37 8.53
C ALA A 61 9.46 39.01 9.90
N ALA A 62 10.37 38.43 10.69
CA ALA A 62 10.82 39.00 11.95
C ALA A 62 11.53 40.33 11.66
N GLY A 63 10.83 41.43 11.93
CA GLY A 63 11.39 42.78 11.96
C GLY A 63 12.02 43.05 13.31
N SER A 64 13.32 43.32 13.29
CA SER A 64 14.14 43.78 14.40
C SER A 64 13.69 45.15 14.92
N SER A 65 13.67 45.31 16.24
CA SER A 65 13.97 46.59 16.91
C SER A 65 14.88 46.32 18.10
N PHE A 66 16.00 47.03 18.11
CA PHE A 66 16.98 47.06 19.20
C PHE A 66 16.44 47.86 20.38
N GLU A 67 16.66 47.39 21.61
CA GLU A 67 17.11 48.24 22.73
C GLU A 67 17.69 47.39 23.89
N ASN A 68 19.02 47.40 23.97
CA ASN A 68 19.90 47.39 25.14
C ASN A 68 19.53 46.60 26.42
N ALA A 69 20.19 45.46 26.61
CA ALA A 69 20.72 45.05 27.93
C ALA A 69 21.92 44.10 27.73
N THR A 70 23.11 44.69 27.82
CA THR A 70 24.40 44.05 27.60
C THR A 70 24.82 43.12 28.75
N TYR A 71 25.58 42.09 28.38
CA TYR A 71 26.58 41.41 29.22
C TYR A 71 26.17 40.21 30.10
N ARG A 72 25.44 39.21 29.57
CA ARG A 72 25.44 37.81 30.10
C ARG A 72 25.41 36.70 29.03
N TRP A 73 25.61 37.03 27.75
CA TRP A 73 25.33 36.10 26.63
C TRP A 73 26.53 35.45 25.95
N PHE A 74 27.77 35.77 26.33
CA PHE A 74 28.95 35.23 25.63
C PHE A 74 29.21 33.73 25.86
N LEU A 75 28.70 33.13 26.94
CA LEU A 75 28.86 31.68 27.20
C LEU A 75 27.72 30.81 26.67
N VAL A 76 26.50 31.37 26.54
CA VAL A 76 25.35 30.65 25.97
C VAL A 76 25.38 30.69 24.43
N GLY A 77 25.92 31.78 23.86
CA GLY A 77 26.07 31.91 22.40
C GLY A 77 26.97 30.85 21.78
N PHE A 78 28.09 30.50 22.43
CA PHE A 78 28.99 29.46 21.91
C PHE A 78 28.36 28.05 21.98
N LEU A 79 27.54 27.80 23.00
CA LEU A 79 26.86 26.52 23.19
C LEU A 79 25.68 26.36 22.23
N ILE A 80 24.95 27.43 21.93
CA ILE A 80 23.87 27.41 20.92
C ILE A 80 24.45 27.34 19.51
N VAL A 81 25.52 28.07 19.18
CA VAL A 81 26.16 27.98 17.84
C VAL A 81 26.81 26.62 17.64
N GLY A 82 27.45 26.04 18.66
CA GLY A 82 27.98 24.68 18.61
C GLY A 82 26.89 23.61 18.45
N LEU A 83 25.76 23.75 19.15
CA LEU A 83 24.61 22.84 19.03
C LEU A 83 23.85 23.02 17.72
N PHE A 84 23.79 24.24 17.17
CA PHE A 84 23.17 24.55 15.88
C PHE A 84 24.04 24.04 14.72
N LEU A 85 25.37 24.16 14.81
CA LEU A 85 26.31 23.55 13.85
C LEU A 85 26.33 22.02 13.94
N PHE A 86 26.12 21.45 15.14
CA PHE A 86 25.99 20.00 15.31
C PHE A 86 24.66 19.46 14.76
N LEU A 87 23.55 20.21 14.92
CA LEU A 87 22.24 19.83 14.38
C LEU A 87 22.13 20.00 12.86
N LEU A 88 22.79 21.02 12.29
CA LEU A 88 22.93 21.19 10.83
C LEU A 88 23.77 20.07 10.18
N ASN A 89 24.59 19.35 10.93
CA ASN A 89 25.28 18.14 10.45
C ASN A 89 24.44 16.85 10.57
N THR A 90 23.25 16.89 11.20
CA THR A 90 22.38 15.72 11.39
C THR A 90 21.09 15.73 10.60
N CYS A 91 20.79 16.83 9.88
CA CYS A 91 19.65 16.94 8.97
C CYS A 91 19.97 17.99 7.89
N ASP A 92 20.93 17.72 7.01
CA ASP A 92 21.06 18.40 5.70
C ASP A 92 21.97 17.56 4.79
N HIS A 93 21.37 16.68 3.98
CA HIS A 93 21.98 16.22 2.74
C HIS A 93 20.99 16.52 1.60
N ALA A 94 20.88 17.80 1.23
CA ALA A 94 20.41 18.23 -0.09
C ALA A 94 20.52 19.76 -0.27
N THR A 95 21.73 20.30 -0.44
CA THR A 95 21.96 21.45 -1.35
C THR A 95 23.42 21.46 -1.80
N GLY A 96 23.62 21.65 -3.10
CA GLY A 96 24.83 21.25 -3.83
C GLY A 96 26.15 21.87 -3.36
N SER A 97 27.14 20.99 -3.18
CA SER A 97 28.56 21.33 -3.34
C SER A 97 28.83 21.54 -4.83
N LEU A 98 28.73 22.79 -5.27
CA LEU A 98 29.41 23.26 -6.47
C LEU A 98 30.89 23.41 -6.09
N LEU A 99 31.75 22.56 -6.66
CA LEU A 99 33.22 22.54 -6.51
C LEU A 99 33.79 21.64 -5.39
N SER A 100 33.37 20.38 -5.35
CA SER A 100 34.27 19.25 -5.03
C SER A 100 33.65 17.97 -5.59
N GLY A 101 34.03 17.64 -6.83
CA GLY A 101 33.74 16.32 -7.37
C GLY A 101 34.56 15.32 -6.57
N ASP A 102 33.92 14.61 -5.65
CA ASP A 102 34.51 13.48 -4.97
C ASP A 102 34.75 12.42 -6.04
N LYS A 103 36.01 12.32 -6.48
CA LYS A 103 36.43 11.55 -7.67
C LYS A 103 36.15 10.05 -7.55
N ASP A 104 35.83 9.60 -6.35
CA ASP A 104 35.68 8.20 -5.97
C ASP A 104 34.21 7.84 -5.69
N SER A 105 33.26 8.61 -6.24
CA SER A 105 31.82 8.32 -6.12
C SER A 105 31.15 8.12 -7.47
N VAL A 106 30.22 7.17 -7.53
CA VAL A 106 29.41 6.83 -8.71
C VAL A 106 27.96 7.22 -8.44
N GLU A 107 27.35 7.94 -9.38
CA GLU A 107 25.94 8.28 -9.31
C GLU A 107 25.07 7.08 -9.67
N VAL A 108 24.02 6.86 -8.90
CA VAL A 108 23.07 5.76 -9.10
C VAL A 108 21.69 6.34 -9.29
N HIS A 109 21.03 5.94 -10.37
CA HIS A 109 19.63 6.24 -10.63
C HIS A 109 18.82 4.94 -10.64
N ASP A 110 17.89 4.83 -9.70
CA ASP A 110 16.97 3.72 -9.53
C ASP A 110 15.54 4.14 -9.92
N ASN A 111 14.99 3.44 -10.92
CA ASN A 111 13.59 3.52 -11.28
C ASN A 111 12.86 2.27 -10.76
N TYR A 112 12.16 2.40 -9.64
CA TYR A 112 11.46 1.29 -9.00
C TYR A 112 10.24 0.84 -9.81
N THR A 113 10.24 -0.43 -10.21
CA THR A 113 9.09 -1.09 -10.84
C THR A 113 8.24 -1.83 -9.82
N ALA A 114 8.83 -2.24 -8.69
CA ALA A 114 8.09 -2.82 -7.57
C ALA A 114 8.70 -2.39 -6.23
N LEU A 115 7.81 -2.11 -5.27
CA LEU A 115 8.11 -1.89 -3.85
C LEU A 115 7.03 -2.59 -3.04
N VAL A 116 7.34 -3.78 -2.52
CA VAL A 116 6.36 -4.69 -1.91
C VAL A 116 6.73 -4.95 -0.45
N PRO A 117 5.88 -4.58 0.52
CA PRO A 117 6.14 -4.88 1.92
C PRO A 117 6.00 -6.39 2.20
N MET A 118 6.96 -6.95 2.94
CA MET A 118 7.06 -8.38 3.26
C MET A 118 7.50 -8.59 4.72
N LEU A 119 7.57 -9.85 5.16
CA LEU A 119 8.14 -10.24 6.44
C LEU A 119 9.41 -11.07 6.22
N HIS A 120 10.55 -10.59 6.70
CA HIS A 120 11.81 -11.32 6.84
C HIS A 120 11.95 -11.79 8.28
N LYS A 121 11.79 -13.10 8.53
CA LYS A 121 11.86 -13.73 9.87
C LYS A 121 10.95 -13.02 10.88
N GLY A 122 9.74 -12.68 10.44
CA GLY A 122 8.74 -11.94 11.22
C GLY A 122 8.99 -10.43 11.36
N ARG A 123 10.09 -9.90 10.81
CA ARG A 123 10.39 -8.46 10.79
C ARG A 123 9.98 -7.84 9.45
N PRO A 124 9.30 -6.69 9.44
CA PRO A 124 8.91 -6.00 8.22
C PRO A 124 10.10 -5.55 7.38
N CYS A 125 10.05 -5.82 6.08
CA CYS A 125 11.01 -5.37 5.09
C CYS A 125 10.28 -5.00 3.79
N PHE A 126 10.99 -4.39 2.85
CA PHE A 126 10.49 -4.14 1.50
C PHE A 126 11.32 -4.89 0.49
N PHE A 127 10.69 -5.74 -0.30
CA PHE A 127 11.27 -6.21 -1.56
C PHE A 127 11.19 -5.08 -2.58
N TYR A 128 12.27 -4.83 -3.30
CA TYR A 128 12.29 -3.90 -4.42
C TYR A 128 12.78 -4.57 -5.70
N LEU A 129 12.27 -4.06 -6.81
CA LEU A 129 12.74 -4.33 -8.16
C LEU A 129 12.90 -2.98 -8.86
N CYS A 130 14.04 -2.74 -9.49
CA CYS A 130 14.31 -1.49 -10.18
C CYS A 130 15.13 -1.68 -11.46
N GLU A 131 14.96 -0.75 -12.39
CA GLU A 131 15.94 -0.45 -13.42
C GLU A 131 17.00 0.48 -12.82
N ARG A 132 18.25 0.04 -12.80
CA ARG A 132 19.38 0.81 -12.27
C ARG A 132 20.31 1.25 -13.39
N ARG A 133 20.72 2.52 -13.33
CA ARG A 133 21.76 3.11 -14.17
C ARG A 133 22.86 3.71 -13.30
N PHE A 134 24.09 3.52 -13.72
CA PHE A 134 25.27 4.09 -13.08
C PHE A 134 25.82 5.25 -13.93
N GLY A 135 25.85 6.44 -13.34
CA GLY A 135 26.48 7.64 -13.89
C GLY A 135 27.95 7.67 -13.52
N TYR A 136 28.81 7.47 -14.52
CA TYR A 136 30.26 7.62 -14.41
C TYR A 136 30.70 8.96 -14.99
N GLY A 137 31.66 9.60 -14.33
CA GLY A 137 32.34 10.76 -14.89
C GLY A 137 33.08 10.40 -16.19
N TYR A 138 33.35 11.41 -17.03
CA TYR A 138 33.96 11.23 -18.35
C TYR A 138 35.27 10.41 -18.36
N MET A 139 36.04 10.48 -17.26
CA MET A 139 37.32 9.78 -17.10
C MET A 139 37.23 8.52 -16.22
N GLN A 140 36.07 8.22 -15.62
CA GLN A 140 35.88 7.06 -14.75
C GLN A 140 35.59 5.80 -15.57
N LYS A 141 36.13 4.67 -15.11
CA LYS A 141 35.90 3.39 -15.75
C LYS A 141 34.55 2.83 -15.31
N LYS A 142 33.74 2.36 -16.27
CA LYS A 142 32.50 1.66 -15.96
C LYS A 142 32.81 0.28 -15.37
N ASP A 143 32.59 0.10 -14.07
CA ASP A 143 32.87 -1.16 -13.37
C ASP A 143 31.61 -1.88 -12.84
N LYS A 144 30.47 -1.19 -12.74
CA LYS A 144 29.17 -1.76 -12.37
C LYS A 144 28.20 -1.76 -13.56
N PRO A 145 27.49 -2.87 -13.83
CA PRO A 145 26.62 -2.99 -14.98
C PRO A 145 25.26 -2.32 -14.72
N ASP A 146 24.83 -1.48 -15.67
CA ASP A 146 23.43 -1.09 -15.79
C ASP A 146 22.56 -2.35 -15.96
N GLY A 147 21.32 -2.28 -15.49
CA GLY A 147 20.39 -3.38 -15.66
C GLY A 147 19.30 -3.42 -14.63
N LEU A 148 18.75 -4.60 -14.44
CA LEU A 148 17.65 -4.85 -13.52
C LEU A 148 18.19 -5.43 -12.22
N TYR A 149 17.80 -4.80 -11.13
CA TYR A 149 18.23 -5.18 -9.79
C TYR A 149 17.01 -5.52 -8.95
N TYR A 150 17.19 -6.50 -8.06
CA TYR A 150 16.23 -6.77 -6.99
C TYR A 150 16.95 -6.77 -5.66
N GLY A 151 16.20 -6.48 -4.61
CA GLY A 151 16.76 -6.49 -3.28
C GLY A 151 15.72 -6.36 -2.19
N PHE A 152 16.23 -6.18 -0.98
CA PHE A 152 15.42 -6.04 0.22
C PHE A 152 15.95 -4.88 1.06
N ARG A 153 15.05 -4.10 1.66
CA ARG A 153 15.39 -3.05 2.62
C ARG A 153 14.68 -3.28 3.94
N ASP A 154 15.36 -3.01 5.04
CA ASP A 154 14.72 -2.99 6.36
C ASP A 154 13.67 -1.88 6.40
N ALA A 155 12.45 -2.20 6.85
CA ALA A 155 11.36 -1.23 6.83
C ALA A 155 11.56 -0.09 7.84
N SER A 156 12.32 -0.30 8.92
CA SER A 156 12.51 0.70 9.97
C SER A 156 13.68 1.63 9.69
N THR A 157 14.79 1.12 9.13
CA THR A 157 16.02 1.90 8.92
C THR A 157 16.23 2.29 7.46
N GLY A 158 15.62 1.59 6.51
CA GLY A 158 15.88 1.75 5.07
C GLY A 158 17.19 1.12 4.60
N GLU A 159 17.93 0.47 5.51
CA GLU A 159 19.17 -0.23 5.23
C GLU A 159 18.95 -1.34 4.19
N VAL A 160 19.87 -1.45 3.24
CA VAL A 160 19.87 -2.50 2.22
C VAL A 160 20.27 -3.83 2.86
N LEU A 161 19.33 -4.76 2.93
CA LEU A 161 19.54 -6.10 3.46
C LEU A 161 20.15 -7.04 2.40
N ALA A 162 19.77 -6.83 1.14
CA ALA A 162 20.36 -7.51 -0.01
C ALA A 162 20.12 -6.68 -1.27
N ASP A 163 21.07 -6.71 -2.19
CA ASP A 163 21.00 -6.03 -3.49
C ASP A 163 21.72 -6.90 -4.53
N LYS A 164 21.01 -7.29 -5.58
CA LYS A 164 21.48 -8.30 -6.54
C LYS A 164 21.09 -7.91 -7.96
N LEU A 165 22.05 -8.00 -8.88
CA LEU A 165 21.79 -7.91 -10.31
C LEU A 165 20.95 -9.13 -10.73
N LEU A 166 19.80 -8.88 -11.34
CA LEU A 166 18.95 -9.90 -11.96
C LEU A 166 19.41 -10.18 -13.38
N ILE A 167 19.61 -9.12 -14.17
CA ILE A 167 19.96 -9.18 -15.58
C ILE A 167 20.64 -7.86 -15.95
N SER A 168 21.83 -7.94 -16.55
CA SER A 168 22.52 -6.75 -17.08
C SER A 168 21.82 -6.27 -18.36
N LYS A 169 21.95 -4.98 -18.67
CA LYS A 169 21.42 -4.41 -19.92
C LYS A 169 22.00 -5.12 -21.16
N ASP A 170 23.30 -5.40 -21.16
CA ASP A 170 23.97 -6.12 -22.24
C ASP A 170 23.39 -7.54 -22.44
N ASP A 171 23.08 -8.24 -21.33
CA ASP A 171 22.48 -9.57 -21.41
C ASP A 171 21.00 -9.52 -21.82
N ASP A 172 20.29 -8.42 -21.57
CA ASP A 172 18.92 -8.22 -22.07
C ASP A 172 18.91 -7.97 -23.58
N GLU A 173 19.79 -7.08 -24.06
CA GLU A 173 19.92 -6.77 -25.49
C GLU A 173 20.30 -8.02 -26.31
N LYS A 174 21.23 -8.85 -25.82
CA LYS A 174 21.61 -10.11 -26.47
C LYS A 174 20.47 -11.13 -26.57
N ARG A 175 19.45 -11.05 -25.71
CA ARG A 175 18.31 -12.00 -25.73
C ARG A 175 17.32 -11.72 -26.86
N GLY A 176 17.38 -10.55 -27.50
CA GLY A 176 16.51 -10.19 -28.64
C GLY A 176 15.01 -10.05 -28.29
N SER A 177 14.66 -10.14 -27.01
CA SER A 177 13.31 -9.90 -26.49
C SER A 177 13.42 -9.02 -25.25
N SER A 178 12.94 -7.78 -25.31
CA SER A 178 12.98 -6.89 -24.16
C SER A 178 12.24 -7.49 -22.97
N PHE A 179 12.95 -7.58 -21.85
CA PHE A 179 12.40 -8.05 -20.59
C PHE A 179 11.50 -6.95 -19.99
N ASN A 180 10.22 -6.94 -20.38
CA ASN A 180 9.27 -5.92 -19.91
C ASN A 180 8.85 -6.19 -18.46
N LEU A 181 9.54 -5.57 -17.51
CA LEU A 181 9.23 -5.65 -16.08
C LEU A 181 8.12 -4.72 -15.61
N TYR A 182 7.75 -3.70 -16.37
CA TYR A 182 6.57 -2.90 -16.03
C TYR A 182 5.29 -3.74 -16.00
N ALA A 183 5.32 -4.90 -16.67
CA ALA A 183 4.23 -5.86 -16.68
C ALA A 183 4.45 -7.05 -15.70
N ALA A 184 5.51 -7.03 -14.88
CA ALA A 184 5.70 -8.05 -13.85
C ALA A 184 4.64 -7.92 -12.76
N SER A 185 4.12 -9.06 -12.31
CA SER A 185 3.10 -9.13 -11.28
C SER A 185 3.60 -9.95 -10.09
N ILE A 186 3.37 -9.44 -8.87
CA ILE A 186 3.85 -10.05 -7.63
C ILE A 186 2.67 -10.29 -6.70
N ALA A 187 2.54 -11.50 -6.18
CA ALA A 187 1.52 -11.82 -5.19
C ALA A 187 2.01 -12.87 -4.18
N TYR A 188 1.44 -12.81 -2.98
CA TYR A 188 1.56 -13.87 -2.00
C TYR A 188 0.41 -14.86 -2.17
N PHE A 189 0.73 -16.12 -2.43
CA PHE A 189 -0.25 -17.20 -2.48
C PHE A 189 -0.34 -17.79 -1.07
N HIS A 190 -1.43 -17.50 -0.37
CA HIS A 190 -1.62 -17.94 1.01
C HIS A 190 -1.69 -19.47 1.16
N GLN A 191 -2.14 -20.19 0.13
CA GLN A 191 -2.23 -21.65 0.14
C GLN A 191 -0.90 -22.31 -0.17
N ALA A 192 -0.12 -21.73 -1.08
CA ALA A 192 1.25 -22.19 -1.36
C ALA A 192 2.26 -21.71 -0.30
N GLY A 193 1.89 -20.71 0.51
CA GLY A 193 2.74 -20.11 1.54
C GLY A 193 3.94 -19.34 0.99
N ARG A 194 3.86 -18.82 -0.25
CA ARG A 194 5.00 -18.28 -1.00
C ARG A 194 4.65 -17.01 -1.76
N TRP A 195 5.65 -16.14 -1.89
CA TRP A 195 5.61 -15.04 -2.84
C TRP A 195 6.04 -15.51 -4.22
N TYR A 196 5.22 -15.18 -5.23
CA TYR A 196 5.54 -15.40 -6.62
C TYR A 196 5.65 -14.08 -7.36
N MET A 197 6.58 -14.05 -8.32
CA MET A 197 6.65 -13.00 -9.33
C MET A 197 6.55 -13.65 -10.71
N ALA A 198 5.53 -13.27 -11.47
CA ALA A 198 5.40 -13.62 -12.88
C ALA A 198 5.92 -12.45 -13.73
N VAL A 199 6.98 -12.70 -14.50
CA VAL A 199 7.45 -11.79 -15.53
C VAL A 199 6.88 -12.29 -16.86
N PRO A 200 6.11 -11.46 -17.57
CA PRO A 200 5.48 -11.87 -18.82
C PRO A 200 6.48 -12.48 -19.80
N LYS A 201 5.94 -13.35 -20.63
CA LYS A 201 6.63 -14.11 -21.68
C LYS A 201 7.51 -15.27 -21.21
N ARG A 202 8.18 -15.30 -20.05
CA ARG A 202 9.03 -16.48 -19.75
C ARG A 202 9.27 -16.89 -18.30
N PHE A 203 9.09 -16.04 -17.30
CA PHE A 203 9.66 -16.34 -15.98
C PHE A 203 8.67 -16.32 -14.84
N ILE A 204 8.78 -17.35 -14.01
CA ILE A 204 8.18 -17.42 -12.69
C ILE A 204 9.32 -17.49 -11.69
N TYR A 205 9.32 -16.56 -10.75
CA TYR A 205 10.24 -16.53 -9.63
C TYR A 205 9.50 -16.78 -8.32
N VAL A 206 10.14 -17.50 -7.40
CA VAL A 206 9.77 -17.51 -5.99
C VAL A 206 10.63 -16.47 -5.28
N ILE A 207 9.99 -15.52 -4.59
CA ILE A 207 10.66 -14.57 -3.71
C ILE A 207 10.65 -15.15 -2.30
N ASN A 208 11.82 -15.25 -1.68
CA ASN A 208 11.97 -15.71 -0.31
C ASN A 208 12.53 -14.59 0.55
N PRO A 209 11.68 -13.89 1.33
CA PRO A 209 12.15 -12.81 2.19
C PRO A 209 13.06 -13.34 3.30
N ASP A 210 12.87 -14.56 3.83
CA ASP A 210 13.70 -15.11 4.92
C ASP A 210 15.15 -15.37 4.51
N THR A 211 15.38 -15.70 3.23
CA THR A 211 16.72 -15.87 2.66
C THR A 211 17.19 -14.64 1.88
N LEU A 212 16.39 -13.57 1.82
CA LEU A 212 16.67 -12.34 1.06
C LEU A 212 17.08 -12.65 -0.39
N GLY A 213 16.31 -13.53 -1.03
CA GLY A 213 16.67 -14.10 -2.32
C GLY A 213 15.46 -14.37 -3.20
N MET A 214 15.75 -14.57 -4.48
CA MET A 214 14.77 -14.91 -5.48
C MET A 214 15.29 -16.07 -6.33
N THR A 215 14.42 -17.04 -6.63
CA THR A 215 14.79 -18.26 -7.38
C THR A 215 13.90 -18.41 -8.59
N ASN A 216 14.50 -18.60 -9.76
CA ASN A 216 13.77 -18.90 -10.99
C ASN A 216 13.26 -20.35 -10.93
N VAL A 217 11.93 -20.53 -10.92
CA VAL A 217 11.28 -21.84 -10.83
C VAL A 217 10.56 -22.24 -12.11
N SER A 218 10.71 -21.46 -13.20
CA SER A 218 9.94 -21.62 -14.44
C SER A 218 10.00 -23.03 -15.03
N LYS A 219 11.12 -23.75 -14.85
CA LYS A 219 11.30 -25.13 -15.32
C LYS A 219 10.80 -26.19 -14.33
N THR A 220 10.96 -25.95 -13.03
CA THR A 220 10.71 -26.96 -11.99
C THR A 220 9.28 -26.90 -11.45
N ILE A 221 8.61 -25.75 -11.57
CA ILE A 221 7.26 -25.56 -11.03
C ILE A 221 6.21 -26.45 -11.71
N PHE A 222 6.44 -26.83 -12.97
CA PHE A 222 5.58 -27.73 -13.74
C PHE A 222 6.11 -29.18 -13.80
N ALA A 223 6.97 -29.58 -12.86
CA ALA A 223 7.51 -30.93 -12.85
C ALA A 223 6.40 -31.99 -12.89
N GLY A 224 6.54 -32.96 -13.80
CA GLY A 224 5.54 -34.03 -14.02
C GLY A 224 4.31 -33.60 -14.82
N LYS A 225 4.28 -32.40 -15.42
CA LYS A 225 3.18 -31.95 -16.29
C LYS A 225 3.57 -32.06 -17.76
N LYS A 226 3.13 -33.15 -18.41
CA LYS A 226 3.44 -33.46 -19.82
C LYS A 226 3.17 -32.28 -20.78
N ALA A 227 2.04 -31.59 -20.60
CA ALA A 227 1.66 -30.42 -21.40
C ALA A 227 2.66 -29.24 -21.34
N MET A 228 3.47 -29.19 -20.27
CA MET A 228 4.45 -28.13 -20.04
C MET A 228 5.88 -28.54 -20.41
N GLU A 229 6.10 -29.78 -20.86
CA GLU A 229 7.42 -30.25 -21.32
C GLU A 229 7.92 -29.50 -22.56
N THR A 230 7.00 -28.95 -23.36
CA THR A 230 7.32 -28.11 -24.52
C THR A 230 7.92 -26.77 -24.12
N GLY A 231 7.79 -26.38 -22.85
CA GLY A 231 8.20 -25.08 -22.31
C GLY A 231 7.06 -24.07 -22.32
N MET A 232 7.31 -22.92 -21.69
CA MET A 232 6.34 -21.84 -21.49
C MET A 232 6.69 -20.65 -22.38
N SER A 233 5.70 -20.17 -23.13
CA SER A 233 5.80 -19.00 -24.01
C SER A 233 5.20 -17.73 -23.37
N TRP A 234 4.37 -17.89 -22.35
CA TRP A 234 3.77 -16.77 -21.62
C TRP A 234 3.22 -17.19 -20.24
N VAL A 235 3.18 -16.24 -19.31
CA VAL A 235 2.62 -16.40 -17.97
C VAL A 235 2.12 -15.07 -17.40
N GLU A 236 1.03 -15.14 -16.65
CA GLU A 236 0.57 -14.10 -15.72
C GLU A 236 -0.04 -14.73 -14.46
N LEU A 237 -0.19 -13.93 -13.40
CA LEU A 237 -1.01 -14.29 -12.24
C LEU A 237 -2.50 -14.17 -12.62
N ILE A 238 -3.32 -15.12 -12.19
CA ILE A 238 -4.78 -15.00 -12.35
C ILE A 238 -5.38 -14.01 -11.34
N ASP A 239 -6.60 -13.54 -11.62
CA ASP A 239 -7.34 -12.72 -10.67
C ASP A 239 -7.56 -13.49 -9.35
N ARG A 240 -7.46 -12.79 -8.21
CA ARG A 240 -7.67 -13.39 -6.90
C ARG A 240 -9.08 -13.97 -6.72
N SER A 241 -10.08 -13.46 -7.44
CA SER A 241 -11.42 -14.03 -7.48
C SER A 241 -11.43 -15.42 -8.11
N SER A 242 -10.52 -15.67 -9.06
CA SER A 242 -10.32 -16.94 -9.79
C SER A 242 -9.48 -17.98 -9.02
N GLY A 243 -8.78 -17.56 -7.98
CA GLY A 243 -7.94 -18.40 -7.12
C GLY A 243 -6.49 -17.91 -7.03
N GLU A 244 -5.61 -18.75 -6.48
CA GLU A 244 -4.18 -18.46 -6.31
C GLU A 244 -3.35 -19.26 -7.31
N GLY A 245 -3.26 -18.78 -8.55
CA GLY A 245 -2.66 -19.53 -9.66
C GLY A 245 -2.09 -18.67 -10.78
N PHE A 246 -1.67 -19.36 -11.84
CA PHE A 246 -1.11 -18.77 -13.04
C PHE A 246 -1.95 -19.15 -14.26
N LYS A 247 -2.15 -18.20 -15.17
CA LYS A 247 -2.52 -18.49 -16.55
C LYS A 247 -1.22 -18.63 -17.34
N VAL A 248 -1.03 -19.78 -17.99
CA VAL A 248 0.21 -20.13 -18.68
C VAL A 248 -0.08 -20.56 -20.10
N THR A 249 0.76 -20.17 -21.04
CA THR A 249 0.71 -20.65 -22.43
C THR A 249 1.99 -21.42 -22.71
N ASN A 250 1.87 -22.63 -23.24
CA ASN A 250 3.02 -23.44 -23.59
C ASN A 250 3.62 -23.01 -24.95
N ASN A 251 4.71 -23.64 -25.39
CA ASN A 251 5.35 -23.31 -26.67
C ASN A 251 4.58 -23.82 -27.90
N LEU A 252 3.48 -24.56 -27.71
CA LEU A 252 2.52 -24.95 -28.75
C LEU A 252 1.31 -24.01 -28.81
N ALA A 253 1.35 -22.88 -28.10
CA ALA A 253 0.27 -21.90 -27.99
C ALA A 253 -1.00 -22.44 -27.29
N GLU A 254 -0.90 -23.51 -26.52
CA GLU A 254 -2.00 -24.04 -25.71
C GLU A 254 -2.00 -23.37 -24.32
N THR A 255 -3.19 -22.96 -23.87
CA THR A 255 -3.37 -22.24 -22.60
C THR A 255 -3.85 -23.18 -21.51
N TYR A 256 -3.24 -23.04 -20.32
CA TYR A 256 -3.57 -23.78 -19.11
C TYR A 256 -3.64 -22.87 -17.90
N TYR A 257 -4.26 -23.37 -16.84
CA TYR A 257 -4.32 -22.72 -15.53
C TYR A 257 -3.62 -23.61 -14.50
N PHE A 258 -2.56 -23.10 -13.88
CA PHE A 258 -1.75 -23.86 -12.93
C PHE A 258 -1.89 -23.32 -11.51
N PHE A 259 -2.11 -24.23 -10.56
CA PHE A 259 -2.33 -23.91 -9.16
C PHE A 259 -1.21 -24.52 -8.30
N PRO A 260 -0.24 -23.73 -7.82
CA PRO A 260 0.95 -24.25 -7.15
C PRO A 260 0.67 -24.95 -5.82
N ALA A 261 -0.40 -24.58 -5.12
CA ALA A 261 -0.75 -25.16 -3.82
C ALA A 261 -1.15 -26.64 -3.94
N THR A 262 -1.88 -26.99 -5.00
CA THR A 262 -2.38 -28.34 -5.27
C THR A 262 -1.55 -29.06 -6.33
N GLY A 263 -0.71 -28.31 -7.07
CA GLY A 263 0.02 -28.78 -8.22
C GLY A 263 -0.89 -29.17 -9.39
N ARG A 264 -2.16 -28.77 -9.41
CA ARG A 264 -3.09 -29.11 -10.49
C ARG A 264 -2.90 -28.17 -11.70
N LEU A 265 -3.06 -28.73 -12.89
CA LEU A 265 -2.99 -28.03 -14.18
C LEU A 265 -4.29 -28.30 -14.93
N TYR A 266 -5.00 -27.24 -15.28
CA TYR A 266 -6.31 -27.31 -15.92
C TYR A 266 -6.20 -26.81 -17.36
N THR A 267 -6.90 -27.47 -18.28
CA THR A 267 -7.27 -26.85 -19.55
C THR A 267 -8.25 -25.70 -19.29
N GLU A 268 -8.48 -24.84 -20.28
CA GLU A 268 -9.44 -23.74 -20.14
C GLU A 268 -10.85 -24.23 -19.78
N ASP A 269 -11.35 -25.26 -20.47
CA ASP A 269 -12.66 -25.86 -20.17
C ASP A 269 -12.71 -26.47 -18.77
N ALA A 270 -11.66 -27.16 -18.35
CA ALA A 270 -11.59 -27.77 -17.02
C ALA A 270 -11.51 -26.71 -15.92
N PHE A 271 -10.81 -25.60 -16.17
CA PHE A 271 -10.74 -24.45 -15.27
C PHE A 271 -12.12 -23.78 -15.13
N ALA A 272 -12.81 -23.53 -16.25
CA ALA A 272 -14.14 -22.94 -16.27
C ALA A 272 -15.16 -23.82 -15.53
N PHE A 273 -15.09 -25.14 -15.73
CA PHE A 273 -15.92 -26.10 -14.99
C PHE A 273 -15.58 -26.12 -13.49
N ALA A 274 -14.31 -26.29 -13.13
CA ALA A 274 -13.87 -26.41 -11.74
C ALA A 274 -14.16 -25.15 -10.90
N SER A 275 -14.09 -23.96 -11.52
CA SER A 275 -14.37 -22.69 -10.84
C SER A 275 -15.82 -22.61 -10.33
N LYS A 276 -16.75 -23.27 -11.03
CA LYS A 276 -18.19 -23.26 -10.77
C LYS A 276 -18.67 -24.37 -9.83
N LEU A 277 -17.78 -25.29 -9.44
CA LEU A 277 -18.14 -26.37 -8.53
C LEU A 277 -18.59 -25.82 -7.17
N THR A 278 -19.70 -26.34 -6.69
CA THR A 278 -20.27 -25.97 -5.40
C THR A 278 -19.50 -26.63 -4.25
N PRO A 279 -19.60 -26.10 -3.02
CA PRO A 279 -18.95 -26.71 -1.86
C PRO A 279 -19.32 -28.18 -1.60
N ALA A 280 -20.51 -28.64 -2.03
CA ALA A 280 -20.93 -30.02 -1.89
C ALA A 280 -20.23 -30.97 -2.88
N GLU A 281 -19.81 -30.45 -4.02
CA GLU A 281 -19.07 -31.21 -5.05
C GLU A 281 -17.57 -31.29 -4.74
N LEU A 282 -17.07 -30.42 -3.86
CA LEU A 282 -15.65 -30.28 -3.50
C LEU A 282 -15.30 -30.99 -2.19
N ASN A 283 -15.92 -32.15 -1.91
CA ASN A 283 -15.83 -32.87 -0.63
C ASN A 283 -14.46 -32.83 0.07
N GLY A 284 -14.33 -31.99 1.11
CA GLY A 284 -13.10 -31.83 1.91
C GLY A 284 -12.05 -30.88 1.36
N GLU A 285 -12.25 -30.32 0.17
CA GLU A 285 -11.35 -29.37 -0.51
C GLU A 285 -11.70 -27.89 -0.23
N VAL A 286 -12.62 -27.63 0.71
CA VAL A 286 -13.06 -26.27 1.08
C VAL A 286 -12.86 -25.96 2.55
N ARG A 287 -12.61 -24.67 2.85
CA ARG A 287 -12.63 -24.13 4.23
C ARG A 287 -13.52 -22.91 4.37
N ASP A 288 -14.05 -22.69 5.57
CA ASP A 288 -14.68 -21.42 5.92
C ASP A 288 -13.65 -20.29 5.93
N SER A 289 -13.97 -19.21 5.22
CA SER A 289 -13.13 -18.02 5.12
C SER A 289 -13.97 -16.77 5.32
N VAL A 290 -13.29 -15.70 5.74
CA VAL A 290 -13.91 -14.39 5.98
C VAL A 290 -13.08 -13.33 5.29
N CYS A 291 -13.74 -12.41 4.61
CA CYS A 291 -13.13 -11.17 4.15
C CYS A 291 -14.05 -9.98 4.41
N TYR A 292 -13.47 -8.79 4.28
CA TYR A 292 -14.14 -7.52 4.47
C TYR A 292 -14.07 -6.68 3.20
N ARG A 293 -15.20 -6.07 2.84
CA ARG A 293 -15.35 -5.21 1.67
C ARG A 293 -16.16 -3.97 2.03
N LEU A 294 -15.98 -2.92 1.25
CA LEU A 294 -16.76 -1.70 1.38
C LEU A 294 -17.99 -1.80 0.50
N GLU A 295 -19.11 -1.28 0.97
CA GLU A 295 -20.20 -0.83 0.11
C GLU A 295 -20.11 0.67 -0.01
N LYS A 296 -20.34 1.18 -1.22
CA LYS A 296 -20.21 2.59 -1.57
C LYS A 296 -21.54 3.15 -2.08
N VAL A 297 -21.90 4.33 -1.58
CA VAL A 297 -22.95 5.18 -2.13
C VAL A 297 -22.33 6.54 -2.46
N ASN A 298 -22.45 6.94 -3.73
CA ASN A 298 -21.93 8.22 -4.19
C ASN A 298 -22.80 9.38 -3.67
N ALA A 299 -22.18 10.51 -3.38
CA ALA A 299 -22.89 11.73 -2.96
C ALA A 299 -23.85 12.25 -4.03
N SER A 300 -23.52 12.04 -5.31
CA SER A 300 -24.35 12.35 -6.48
C SER A 300 -24.02 11.40 -7.64
N SER A 301 -24.82 11.45 -8.71
CA SER A 301 -24.51 10.73 -9.97
C SER A 301 -23.31 11.30 -10.73
N SER A 302 -22.82 12.50 -10.36
CA SER A 302 -21.71 13.18 -11.04
C SER A 302 -20.33 12.83 -10.50
N THR A 303 -20.22 12.00 -9.46
CA THR A 303 -18.95 11.55 -8.89
C THR A 303 -18.94 10.05 -8.61
N SER A 304 -17.78 9.42 -8.77
CA SER A 304 -17.51 8.03 -8.38
C SER A 304 -16.65 7.90 -7.12
N SER A 305 -16.22 9.03 -6.53
CA SER A 305 -15.37 9.09 -5.33
C SER A 305 -16.10 8.67 -4.05
N GLY A 306 -17.41 8.41 -4.12
CA GLY A 306 -18.22 8.00 -2.98
C GLY A 306 -18.92 9.18 -2.31
N GLY A 307 -19.08 9.08 -0.99
CA GLY A 307 -19.84 10.02 -0.18
C GLY A 307 -20.34 9.35 1.12
N LYS A 308 -20.77 8.10 1.02
CA LYS A 308 -21.05 7.22 2.16
C LYS A 308 -20.51 5.82 1.90
N TYR A 309 -19.91 5.24 2.92
CA TYR A 309 -19.40 3.87 2.90
C TYR A 309 -19.89 3.09 4.12
N ARG A 310 -19.98 1.77 4.00
CA ARG A 310 -20.10 0.84 5.15
C ARG A 310 -19.29 -0.43 4.91
N ILE A 311 -18.84 -1.07 5.98
CA ILE A 311 -18.04 -2.29 5.90
C ILE A 311 -18.94 -3.50 6.02
N TRP A 312 -18.74 -4.45 5.11
CA TRP A 312 -19.37 -5.76 5.11
C TRP A 312 -18.42 -6.85 5.54
N ARG A 313 -18.95 -7.81 6.30
CA ARG A 313 -18.32 -9.08 6.55
C ARG A 313 -18.91 -10.13 5.62
N ILE A 314 -18.03 -10.74 4.83
CA ILE A 314 -18.37 -11.77 3.85
C ILE A 314 -17.79 -13.09 4.35
N GLN A 315 -18.65 -14.07 4.58
CA GLN A 315 -18.28 -15.45 4.91
C GLN A 315 -18.49 -16.31 3.68
N TYR A 316 -17.49 -17.12 3.34
CA TYR A 316 -17.53 -17.92 2.12
C TYR A 316 -16.71 -19.20 2.23
N LYS A 317 -17.00 -20.17 1.36
CA LYS A 317 -16.25 -21.43 1.21
C LYS A 317 -15.12 -21.25 0.19
N PHE A 318 -13.90 -21.23 0.68
CA PHE A 318 -12.68 -21.05 -0.12
C PHE A 318 -12.11 -22.40 -0.59
N HIS A 319 -11.75 -22.52 -1.87
CA HIS A 319 -11.34 -23.77 -2.52
C HIS A 319 -9.84 -24.08 -2.36
N LEU A 320 -9.30 -23.97 -1.14
CA LEU A 320 -7.94 -24.44 -0.73
C LEU A 320 -6.79 -24.36 -1.76
N GLY A 321 -6.78 -23.34 -2.63
CA GLY A 321 -5.70 -23.08 -3.57
C GLY A 321 -5.93 -23.62 -4.97
N ASP A 322 -7.17 -23.93 -5.33
CA ASP A 322 -7.64 -24.36 -6.64
C ASP A 322 -8.62 -23.33 -7.27
N PRO A 323 -9.09 -23.56 -8.51
CA PRO A 323 -9.99 -22.64 -9.21
C PRO A 323 -11.25 -22.32 -8.41
N GLN A 324 -11.66 -21.07 -8.41
CA GLN A 324 -12.92 -20.68 -7.77
C GLN A 324 -13.53 -19.49 -8.50
N ASP A 325 -14.85 -19.40 -8.51
CA ASP A 325 -15.56 -18.17 -8.85
C ASP A 325 -15.95 -17.45 -7.56
N ALA A 326 -15.14 -16.47 -7.17
CA ALA A 326 -15.35 -15.67 -5.98
C ALA A 326 -15.38 -14.17 -6.34
N ASP A 327 -16.18 -13.80 -7.34
CA ASP A 327 -16.24 -12.43 -7.87
C ASP A 327 -16.64 -11.38 -6.83
N PHE A 328 -17.37 -11.78 -5.78
CA PHE A 328 -17.62 -10.97 -4.58
C PHE A 328 -16.34 -10.55 -3.80
N LEU A 329 -15.17 -11.13 -4.13
CA LEU A 329 -13.87 -10.71 -3.63
C LEU A 329 -13.26 -9.56 -4.45
N ARG A 330 -13.69 -9.34 -5.70
CA ARG A 330 -13.05 -8.45 -6.66
C ARG A 330 -13.43 -6.98 -6.46
N THR A 331 -14.68 -6.72 -6.11
CA THR A 331 -15.23 -5.36 -6.08
C THR A 331 -15.74 -4.97 -4.70
N ASP A 332 -16.05 -3.68 -4.55
CA ASP A 332 -17.00 -3.20 -3.55
C ASP A 332 -18.29 -4.03 -3.61
N VAL A 333 -18.93 -4.16 -2.45
CA VAL A 333 -20.24 -4.81 -2.31
C VAL A 333 -21.25 -4.13 -3.23
N ARG A 334 -21.88 -4.93 -4.09
CA ARG A 334 -23.03 -4.53 -4.91
C ARG A 334 -24.26 -5.34 -4.48
N LYS A 335 -25.45 -4.83 -4.80
CA LYS A 335 -26.71 -5.54 -4.55
C LYS A 335 -26.77 -6.90 -5.25
N ASP A 336 -26.09 -7.01 -6.39
CA ASP A 336 -26.14 -8.18 -7.28
C ASP A 336 -24.80 -8.95 -7.24
N ASN A 337 -24.27 -9.22 -6.04
CA ASN A 337 -23.05 -10.01 -5.91
C ASN A 337 -23.26 -11.38 -6.56
N TYR A 338 -22.52 -11.63 -7.64
CA TYR A 338 -22.53 -12.88 -8.37
C TYR A 338 -21.84 -13.97 -7.52
N ASP A 339 -22.55 -15.09 -7.31
CA ASP A 339 -22.07 -16.27 -6.58
C ASP A 339 -22.59 -17.54 -7.26
N GLU A 340 -22.26 -17.74 -8.53
CA GLU A 340 -22.68 -18.91 -9.30
C GLU A 340 -22.22 -20.22 -8.63
N GLY A 341 -21.01 -20.21 -8.06
CA GLY A 341 -20.45 -21.33 -7.30
C GLY A 341 -21.13 -21.60 -5.94
N LYS A 342 -22.12 -20.81 -5.53
CA LYS A 342 -22.83 -20.93 -4.23
C LYS A 342 -21.87 -21.03 -3.04
N ARG A 343 -20.81 -20.23 -3.06
CA ARG A 343 -19.75 -20.22 -2.06
C ARG A 343 -20.03 -19.25 -0.93
N LEU A 344 -20.94 -18.30 -1.11
CA LEU A 344 -21.33 -17.35 -0.08
C LEU A 344 -22.13 -18.05 1.03
N VAL A 345 -21.64 -17.95 2.27
CA VAL A 345 -22.26 -18.54 3.46
C VAL A 345 -22.97 -17.47 4.29
N GLY A 346 -22.42 -16.27 4.34
CA GLY A 346 -22.94 -15.21 5.19
C GLY A 346 -22.50 -13.84 4.68
N PHE A 347 -23.40 -12.87 4.77
CA PHE A 347 -23.18 -11.56 4.19
C PHE A 347 -23.94 -10.51 5.00
N GLN A 348 -23.22 -9.71 5.79
CA GLN A 348 -23.85 -8.71 6.65
C GLN A 348 -22.98 -7.47 6.86
N PRO A 349 -23.58 -6.29 7.04
CA PRO A 349 -22.84 -5.10 7.44
C PRO A 349 -22.32 -5.27 8.88
N ILE A 350 -21.12 -4.78 9.14
CA ILE A 350 -20.50 -4.73 10.48
C ILE A 350 -20.21 -3.30 10.94
N SER A 351 -20.47 -2.30 10.08
CA SER A 351 -20.44 -0.90 10.47
C SER A 351 -21.72 -0.21 10.03
N ASP A 352 -22.07 0.86 10.74
CA ASP A 352 -22.98 1.87 10.21
C ASP A 352 -22.37 2.57 8.98
N TRP A 353 -23.20 3.32 8.27
CA TRP A 353 -22.75 4.21 7.22
C TRP A 353 -21.87 5.33 7.80
N PHE A 354 -20.76 5.61 7.15
CA PHE A 354 -19.85 6.69 7.50
C PHE A 354 -19.47 7.50 6.25
N SER A 355 -19.23 8.80 6.44
CA SER A 355 -18.87 9.71 5.35
C SER A 355 -17.39 9.63 5.05
N ALA A 356 -17.08 9.34 3.80
CA ALA A 356 -15.72 9.21 3.29
C ALA A 356 -15.73 9.35 1.76
N PHE A 357 -14.57 9.65 1.20
CA PHE A 357 -14.29 9.72 -0.23
C PHE A 357 -13.05 8.88 -0.54
N ASP A 358 -13.06 8.22 -1.70
CA ASP A 358 -12.04 7.27 -2.17
C ASP A 358 -11.58 6.29 -1.09
N ALA A 359 -12.53 5.77 -0.31
CA ALA A 359 -12.23 4.88 0.80
C ALA A 359 -11.76 3.51 0.31
N GLN A 360 -10.74 2.97 0.95
CA GLN A 360 -10.18 1.65 0.63
C GLN A 360 -9.87 0.88 1.93
N ILE A 361 -10.11 -0.44 1.93
CA ILE A 361 -9.54 -1.33 2.94
C ILE A 361 -8.10 -1.63 2.52
N VAL A 362 -7.15 -0.97 3.17
CA VAL A 362 -5.72 -1.09 2.83
C VAL A 362 -5.03 -2.25 3.57
N TYR A 363 -5.61 -2.74 4.66
CA TYR A 363 -5.16 -3.95 5.36
C TYR A 363 -6.34 -4.65 6.05
N GLN A 364 -6.32 -5.98 6.07
CA GLN A 364 -7.26 -6.77 6.87
C GLN A 364 -6.66 -8.11 7.28
N ASP A 365 -7.00 -8.57 8.49
CA ASP A 365 -6.75 -9.93 8.97
C ASP A 365 -7.88 -10.41 9.89
N ASN A 366 -7.64 -11.47 10.67
CA ASN A 366 -8.62 -12.02 11.60
C ASN A 366 -8.88 -11.13 12.84
N ARG A 367 -8.16 -10.03 13.02
CA ARG A 367 -8.27 -9.12 14.18
C ARG A 367 -8.60 -7.69 13.77
N TYR A 368 -8.05 -7.21 12.67
CA TYR A 368 -8.07 -5.80 12.31
C TYR A 368 -8.50 -5.55 10.87
N ILE A 369 -9.11 -4.39 10.67
CA ILE A 369 -9.43 -3.80 9.37
C ILE A 369 -8.88 -2.38 9.40
N LEU A 370 -7.91 -2.07 8.56
CA LEU A 370 -7.41 -0.71 8.37
C LEU A 370 -8.01 -0.15 7.09
N ILE A 371 -8.70 0.98 7.22
CA ILE A 371 -9.18 1.75 6.08
C ILE A 371 -8.36 3.05 5.93
N ALA A 372 -8.17 3.46 4.68
CA ALA A 372 -7.67 4.77 4.31
C ALA A 372 -8.73 5.47 3.46
N TYR A 373 -8.98 6.75 3.69
CA TYR A 373 -9.98 7.53 2.96
C TYR A 373 -9.72 9.03 3.04
N HIS A 374 -10.40 9.82 2.22
CA HIS A 374 -10.39 11.29 2.28
C HIS A 374 -11.67 11.83 2.92
N PRO A 375 -11.58 12.92 3.71
CA PRO A 375 -12.75 13.52 4.37
C PRO A 375 -13.69 14.25 3.39
N ASN A 376 -13.18 14.67 2.23
CA ASN A 376 -13.90 15.33 1.15
C ASN A 376 -13.25 14.97 -0.22
N ILE A 377 -13.80 15.50 -1.33
CA ILE A 377 -13.36 15.21 -2.70
C ILE A 377 -12.18 16.09 -3.17
N ASP A 378 -11.69 17.00 -2.33
CA ASP A 378 -10.58 17.88 -2.72
C ASP A 378 -9.33 17.04 -3.05
N ASP A 379 -8.65 17.40 -4.14
CA ASP A 379 -7.43 16.71 -4.57
C ASP A 379 -6.32 16.85 -3.51
N ASP A 380 -6.35 17.92 -2.72
CA ASP A 380 -5.41 18.17 -1.62
C ASP A 380 -5.89 17.59 -0.28
N ALA A 381 -7.04 16.89 -0.25
CA ALA A 381 -7.59 16.33 0.97
C ALA A 381 -6.60 15.35 1.64
N THR A 382 -6.34 15.59 2.92
CA THR A 382 -5.47 14.73 3.74
C THR A 382 -6.00 13.30 3.81
N THR A 383 -5.11 12.31 3.93
CA THR A 383 -5.53 10.92 4.14
C THR A 383 -5.92 10.70 5.60
N VAL A 384 -7.05 10.06 5.83
CA VAL A 384 -7.48 9.58 7.15
C VAL A 384 -7.31 8.07 7.21
N PHE A 385 -6.56 7.61 8.21
CA PHE A 385 -6.45 6.22 8.58
C PHE A 385 -7.39 5.89 9.74
N GLN A 386 -8.12 4.79 9.63
CA GLN A 386 -8.96 4.31 10.71
C GLN A 386 -8.81 2.81 10.87
N LEU A 387 -8.40 2.39 12.06
CA LEU A 387 -8.34 0.98 12.43
C LEU A 387 -9.63 0.58 13.12
N ARG A 388 -10.19 -0.53 12.68
CA ARG A 388 -11.35 -1.18 13.27
C ARG A 388 -11.01 -2.61 13.66
N ASP A 389 -11.75 -3.14 14.63
CA ASP A 389 -11.76 -4.58 14.85
C ASP A 389 -12.66 -5.30 13.83
N THR A 390 -12.61 -6.62 13.82
CA THR A 390 -13.41 -7.47 12.93
C THR A 390 -14.93 -7.48 13.22
N ARG A 391 -15.36 -6.78 14.27
CA ARG A 391 -16.78 -6.48 14.57
C ARG A 391 -17.18 -5.07 14.12
N GLY A 392 -16.27 -4.37 13.43
CA GLY A 392 -16.48 -3.04 12.86
C GLY A 392 -16.35 -1.88 13.85
N ARG A 393 -15.98 -2.15 15.12
CA ARG A 393 -15.80 -1.10 16.13
C ARG A 393 -14.51 -0.34 15.85
N ILE A 394 -14.57 0.99 15.93
CA ILE A 394 -13.40 1.85 15.76
C ILE A 394 -12.45 1.64 16.94
N VAL A 395 -11.21 1.27 16.64
CA VAL A 395 -10.11 1.20 17.59
C VAL A 395 -9.47 2.59 17.72
N TRP A 396 -9.13 3.22 16.59
CA TRP A 396 -8.65 4.60 16.53
C TRP A 396 -8.87 5.21 15.14
N THR A 397 -8.74 6.53 15.05
CA THR A 397 -8.75 7.30 13.80
C THR A 397 -7.63 8.33 13.85
N GLN A 398 -6.85 8.43 12.77
CA GLN A 398 -5.67 9.29 12.65
C GLN A 398 -5.68 9.95 11.28
N ALA A 399 -5.47 11.26 11.25
CA ALA A 399 -5.39 12.04 10.02
C ALA A 399 -4.00 12.69 9.97
N PRO A 400 -2.98 12.04 9.37
CA PRO A 400 -1.77 12.76 9.01
C PRO A 400 -2.16 13.96 8.15
N GLU A 401 -1.65 15.15 8.45
CA GLU A 401 -1.94 16.40 7.71
C GLU A 401 -1.29 16.42 6.32
N ILE A 402 -1.29 15.27 5.63
CA ILE A 402 -0.72 15.02 4.32
C ILE A 402 -1.60 14.03 3.55
N ARG A 403 -1.62 14.17 2.22
CA ARG A 403 -2.21 13.17 1.34
C ARG A 403 -1.20 12.04 1.10
N ILE A 404 -1.66 10.81 1.28
CA ILE A 404 -0.88 9.59 1.11
C ILE A 404 -1.75 8.60 0.32
N GLU A 405 -1.25 8.17 -0.83
CA GLU A 405 -1.78 7.03 -1.56
C GLU A 405 -1.11 5.74 -1.06
N VAL A 406 -1.90 4.76 -0.63
CA VAL A 406 -1.38 3.55 0.00
C VAL A 406 -1.21 2.44 -1.04
N ASN A 407 0.04 2.05 -1.29
CA ASN A 407 0.42 1.13 -2.38
C ASN A 407 0.96 -0.22 -1.88
N GLY A 408 0.40 -0.71 -0.77
CA GLY A 408 0.72 -2.00 -0.18
C GLY A 408 0.95 -1.90 1.32
N THR A 409 0.55 -2.95 2.05
CA THR A 409 0.65 -3.01 3.51
C THR A 409 1.10 -4.38 4.00
N ILE A 410 1.77 -4.42 5.14
CA ILE A 410 2.05 -5.65 5.88
C ILE A 410 1.97 -5.38 7.38
N ARG A 411 1.46 -6.36 8.14
CA ARG A 411 1.45 -6.26 9.60
C ARG A 411 2.67 -6.96 10.19
N GLY A 412 3.51 -6.19 10.87
CA GLY A 412 4.48 -6.71 11.83
C GLY A 412 3.80 -6.98 13.19
N ASP A 413 4.57 -7.20 14.24
CA ASP A 413 4.00 -7.51 15.56
C ASP A 413 3.05 -6.40 16.07
N LYS A 414 3.57 -5.19 16.26
CA LYS A 414 2.84 -4.07 16.90
C LYS A 414 2.41 -2.97 15.93
N ARG A 415 2.81 -3.06 14.67
CA ARG A 415 2.63 -2.00 13.66
C ARG A 415 2.18 -2.56 12.33
N ILE A 416 1.39 -1.79 11.61
CA ILE A 416 1.13 -1.99 10.19
C ILE A 416 2.10 -1.08 9.43
N TRP A 417 2.86 -1.66 8.51
CA TRP A 417 3.81 -0.98 7.66
C TRP A 417 3.21 -0.82 6.28
N LEU A 418 3.47 0.31 5.63
CA LEU A 418 2.91 0.59 4.32
C LEU A 418 3.89 1.37 3.44
N ARG A 419 3.80 1.11 2.14
CA ARG A 419 4.32 2.02 1.11
C ARG A 419 3.27 3.10 0.90
N GLY A 420 3.66 4.35 1.07
CA GLY A 420 2.81 5.50 0.79
C GLY A 420 3.44 6.40 -0.26
N THR A 421 2.70 6.69 -1.33
CA THR A 421 3.14 7.56 -2.40
C THR A 421 2.59 8.96 -2.17
N ARG A 422 3.46 9.97 -2.31
CA ARG A 422 3.08 11.37 -2.39
C ARG A 422 3.16 11.81 -3.83
N ARG A 423 2.03 12.30 -4.34
CA ARG A 423 1.94 12.80 -5.70
C ARG A 423 2.28 14.28 -5.75
N TYR A 424 3.00 14.68 -6.80
CA TYR A 424 3.38 16.06 -7.03
C TYR A 424 3.03 16.48 -8.45
N SER A 425 2.50 17.69 -8.61
CA SER A 425 2.24 18.26 -9.94
C SER A 425 3.50 18.82 -10.61
N SER A 426 4.53 19.16 -9.82
CA SER A 426 5.73 19.87 -10.26
C SER A 426 7.00 19.01 -10.28
N LYS A 427 6.96 17.79 -9.75
CA LYS A 427 8.08 16.85 -9.72
C LYS A 427 7.58 15.40 -9.74
N SER A 428 8.51 14.46 -9.84
CA SER A 428 8.20 13.03 -9.75
C SER A 428 7.55 12.67 -8.42
N ASP A 429 6.66 11.69 -8.46
CA ASP A 429 6.05 11.10 -7.27
C ASP A 429 7.12 10.49 -6.36
N GLU A 430 6.89 10.56 -5.06
CA GLU A 430 7.83 10.06 -4.06
C GLU A 430 7.21 8.95 -3.22
N ASP A 431 7.92 7.84 -3.11
CA ASP A 431 7.54 6.71 -2.27
C ASP A 431 8.19 6.78 -0.90
N TYR A 432 7.40 6.59 0.14
CA TYR A 432 7.87 6.61 1.52
C TYR A 432 7.48 5.33 2.26
N CYS A 433 8.31 4.95 3.22
CA CYS A 433 7.95 3.94 4.21
C CYS A 433 7.25 4.59 5.40
N TYR A 434 6.02 4.16 5.68
CA TYR A 434 5.29 4.56 6.88
C TYR A 434 4.97 3.36 7.76
N SER A 435 4.74 3.63 9.05
CA SER A 435 4.15 2.66 9.96
C SER A 435 3.08 3.28 10.84
N LEU A 436 2.03 2.54 11.15
CA LEU A 436 0.97 2.89 12.11
C LEU A 436 0.99 1.89 13.26
N ASP A 437 1.07 2.37 14.50
CA ASP A 437 0.95 1.53 15.69
C ASP A 437 -0.48 1.01 15.90
N LEU A 438 -0.63 -0.27 16.26
CA LEU A 438 -1.93 -0.91 16.42
C LEU A 438 -2.73 -0.36 17.62
N ARG A 439 -2.05 0.16 18.67
CA ARG A 439 -2.69 0.59 19.92
C ARG A 439 -3.30 1.98 19.81
N LYS A 440 -2.58 2.94 19.24
CA LYS A 440 -3.01 4.36 19.18
C LYS A 440 -3.10 4.92 17.76
N GLY A 441 -2.58 4.21 16.77
CA GLY A 441 -2.46 4.71 15.40
C GLY A 441 -1.36 5.75 15.23
N THR A 442 -0.47 5.91 16.20
CA THR A 442 0.69 6.80 16.03
C THR A 442 1.42 6.40 14.76
N TRP A 443 1.48 7.34 13.83
CA TRP A 443 2.08 7.14 12.53
C TRP A 443 3.50 7.70 12.52
N VAL A 444 4.36 7.08 11.73
CA VAL A 444 5.77 7.48 11.57
C VAL A 444 6.11 7.38 10.09
N CYS A 445 6.73 8.43 9.54
CA CYS A 445 7.46 8.40 8.27
C CYS A 445 8.90 8.01 8.58
N HIS A 446 9.39 6.89 8.05
CA HIS A 446 10.74 6.40 8.35
C HIS A 446 11.77 6.94 7.38
N TYR A 447 11.55 6.74 6.08
CA TYR A 447 12.45 7.19 5.04
C TYR A 447 11.74 7.31 3.68
N LEU A 448 12.33 8.11 2.80
CA LEU A 448 12.05 8.17 1.36
C LEU A 448 12.81 7.06 0.66
N PHE A 449 12.16 6.29 -0.22
CA PHE A 449 12.86 5.32 -1.06
C PHE A 449 13.75 6.08 -2.05
N PRO A 450 15.09 5.92 -1.99
CA PRO A 450 15.99 6.72 -2.79
C PRO A 450 15.93 6.28 -4.26
N THR A 451 15.68 7.23 -5.16
CA THR A 451 15.75 7.06 -6.62
C THR A 451 17.05 7.60 -7.20
N GLU A 452 17.73 8.50 -6.49
CA GLU A 452 19.02 9.08 -6.87
C GLU A 452 19.94 9.14 -5.66
N TYR A 453 21.15 8.60 -5.77
CA TYR A 453 22.14 8.58 -4.68
C TYR A 453 23.55 8.35 -5.22
N LYS A 454 24.55 8.51 -4.35
CA LYS A 454 25.96 8.23 -4.66
C LYS A 454 26.45 7.04 -3.85
N ILE A 455 27.27 6.21 -4.46
CA ILE A 455 28.00 5.13 -3.79
C ILE A 455 29.50 5.38 -3.95
N ALA A 456 30.29 5.02 -2.93
CA ALA A 456 31.74 5.01 -3.06
C ALA A 456 32.17 3.91 -4.04
N GLU A 457 33.23 4.16 -4.81
CA GLU A 457 33.85 3.17 -5.70
C GLU A 457 34.41 1.96 -4.96
#